data_AF-A0A2A4IY48-F1
#
_entry.id   AF-A0A2A4IY48-F1
#
_cell.length_a   1.000
_cell.length_b   1.000
_cell.length_c   1.000
_cell.angle_alpha   90.00
_cell.angle_beta   90.00
_cell.angle_gamma   90.00
#
_symmetry.space_group_name_H-M   'P 1'
#
loop_
_entity.id
_entity.type
_entity.pdbx_description
1 polymer ?
#
loop_
_entity_poly.entity_id
_entity_poly.type
_entity_poly.pdbx_seq_one_letter_code
_entity_poly.pdbx_strand_id
1 'polypeptide(L)'
;VREALLSLALRGGGAGGAHRSLLAAWGGALAAHGPALALPPLTALLHAFSDAPTQAKKAIAEGIQSSAETALRMLCEPTFASAEPEITDFFLALFTALLPQLGNFAYNAIDVFLEVAQRGGGSLGLERLVECVRLGVEAGGGAVLPRAVLTLLARHVLPRATLAAPDLARAAYRLLASVLIHRWRYFFPNKCEESESNARTDELRGALSALGRALLQPDIELLRLNIDTLDTLNTKCKLYHKVMFRTEFLGEFLSVLLLGLAEGGWRALARDEATAAVHAMALVDFAAFRAAFLPHFLASLPGLAPEHQQMLAQFPPDTDLPTFTQNIQRLMNDINCYRAYSSLAPVGMAS
;
A
#
# COMPACT_ATOMS: atom_id res chain seq x y z
N VAL A 1 -10.57 20.59 -29.34
CA VAL A 1 -11.54 21.71 -29.42
C VAL A 1 -12.34 21.87 -28.12
N ARG A 2 -13.06 20.84 -27.69
CA ARG A 2 -13.85 20.84 -26.45
C ARG A 2 -13.07 21.23 -25.18
N GLU A 3 -11.92 20.61 -24.95
CA GLU A 3 -11.01 20.95 -23.83
C GLU A 3 -10.44 22.36 -23.93
N ALA A 4 -10.10 22.80 -25.15
CA ALA A 4 -9.62 24.16 -25.40
C ALA A 4 -10.70 25.21 -25.09
N LEU A 5 -11.97 24.92 -25.40
CA LEU A 5 -13.10 25.80 -25.08
C LEU A 5 -13.35 25.90 -23.57
N LEU A 6 -13.23 24.80 -22.82
CA LEU A 6 -13.31 24.84 -21.36
C LEU A 6 -12.10 25.53 -20.73
N SER A 7 -10.89 25.30 -21.24
CA SER A 7 -9.68 26.00 -20.78
C SER A 7 -9.78 27.51 -20.99
N LEU A 8 -10.33 27.93 -22.13
CA LEU A 8 -10.65 29.34 -22.41
C LEU A 8 -11.74 29.87 -21.47
N ALA A 9 -12.81 29.10 -21.23
CA ALA A 9 -13.90 29.49 -20.34
C ALA A 9 -13.50 29.59 -18.86
N LEU A 10 -12.51 28.80 -18.43
CA LEU A 10 -11.97 28.81 -17.06
C LEU A 10 -10.89 29.88 -16.85
N ARG A 11 -10.16 30.28 -17.90
CA ARG A 11 -9.15 31.37 -17.84
C ARG A 11 -9.78 32.77 -17.95
N GLY A 12 -10.86 32.92 -18.70
CA GLY A 12 -11.61 34.17 -18.80
C GLY A 12 -12.56 34.33 -17.61
N GLY A 13 -12.10 34.96 -16.53
CA GLY A 13 -12.81 35.11 -15.23
C GLY A 13 -14.17 35.83 -15.22
N GLY A 14 -14.95 35.81 -16.31
CA GLY A 14 -16.25 36.49 -16.44
C GLY A 14 -17.41 35.65 -16.98
N ALA A 15 -17.22 34.37 -17.36
CA ALA A 15 -18.30 33.54 -17.93
C ALA A 15 -18.92 32.59 -16.89
N GLY A 16 -19.68 33.13 -15.94
CA GLY A 16 -20.23 32.43 -14.76
C GLY A 16 -21.22 31.27 -14.98
N GLY A 17 -21.32 30.70 -16.19
CA GLY A 17 -22.24 29.58 -16.45
C GLY A 17 -21.96 28.76 -17.71
N ALA A 18 -21.17 29.27 -18.68
CA ALA A 18 -20.90 28.58 -19.94
C ALA A 18 -20.12 27.26 -19.75
N HIS A 19 -19.21 27.22 -18.78
CA HIS A 19 -18.49 25.99 -18.44
C HIS A 19 -19.42 24.94 -17.81
N ARG A 20 -20.37 25.36 -16.95
CA ARG A 20 -21.36 24.47 -16.34
C ARG A 20 -22.32 23.88 -17.38
N SER A 21 -22.83 24.70 -18.29
CA SER A 21 -23.76 24.21 -19.33
C SER A 21 -23.07 23.23 -20.28
N LEU A 22 -21.80 23.48 -20.60
CA LEU A 22 -21.02 22.60 -21.48
C LEU A 22 -20.64 21.28 -20.79
N LEU A 23 -20.26 21.30 -19.51
CA LEU A 23 -20.07 20.09 -18.71
C LEU A 23 -21.39 19.32 -18.50
N ALA A 24 -22.50 20.01 -18.24
CA ALA A 24 -23.81 19.40 -18.12
C ALA A 24 -24.28 18.76 -19.44
N ALA A 25 -23.99 19.39 -20.59
CA ALA A 25 -24.28 18.81 -21.90
C ALA A 25 -23.47 17.52 -22.14
N TRP A 26 -22.24 17.45 -21.65
CA TRP A 26 -21.43 16.22 -21.72
C TRP A 26 -21.97 15.16 -20.77
N GLY A 27 -22.38 15.55 -19.56
CA GLY A 27 -23.07 14.67 -18.61
C GLY A 27 -24.39 14.12 -19.13
N GLY A 28 -25.14 14.91 -19.90
CA GLY A 28 -26.39 14.47 -20.54
C GLY A 28 -26.18 13.31 -21.52
N ALA A 29 -24.98 13.18 -22.10
CA ALA A 29 -24.65 12.05 -22.95
C ALA A 29 -24.60 10.72 -22.18
N LEU A 30 -24.38 10.75 -20.85
CA LEU A 30 -24.33 9.56 -20.00
C LEU A 30 -25.67 8.81 -20.00
N ALA A 31 -26.78 9.55 -19.89
CA ALA A 31 -28.12 8.99 -19.92
C ALA A 31 -28.53 8.53 -21.33
N ALA A 32 -28.05 9.20 -22.38
CA ALA A 32 -28.46 8.93 -23.76
C ALA A 32 -27.62 7.85 -24.48
N HIS A 33 -26.31 7.78 -24.20
CA HIS A 33 -25.35 6.94 -24.93
C HIS A 33 -24.61 5.94 -24.01
N GLY A 34 -24.85 6.01 -22.71
CA GLY A 34 -24.21 5.13 -21.72
C GLY A 34 -22.78 5.53 -21.33
N PRO A 35 -22.24 4.89 -20.28
CA PRO A 35 -20.94 5.23 -19.68
C PRO A 35 -19.76 5.04 -20.64
N ALA A 36 -19.76 3.99 -21.46
CA ALA A 36 -18.64 3.65 -22.36
C ALA A 36 -18.31 4.77 -23.38
N LEU A 37 -19.32 5.55 -23.81
CA LEU A 37 -19.13 6.65 -24.75
C LEU A 37 -19.01 8.02 -24.07
N ALA A 38 -19.71 8.22 -22.96
CA ALA A 38 -19.83 9.52 -22.33
C ALA A 38 -18.74 9.83 -21.28
N LEU A 39 -18.19 8.82 -20.62
CA LEU A 39 -17.16 9.00 -19.57
C LEU A 39 -15.75 9.27 -20.10
N PRO A 40 -15.24 8.62 -21.16
CA PRO A 40 -13.85 8.83 -21.59
C PRO A 40 -13.47 10.30 -21.86
N PRO A 41 -14.32 11.15 -22.50
CA PRO A 41 -14.03 12.57 -22.66
C PRO A 41 -13.96 13.34 -21.33
N LEU A 42 -14.79 12.95 -20.35
CA LEU A 42 -14.77 13.56 -19.01
C LEU A 42 -13.51 13.14 -18.25
N THR A 43 -13.10 11.89 -18.37
CA THR A 43 -11.84 11.38 -17.81
C THR A 43 -10.63 12.10 -18.40
N ALA A 44 -10.58 12.28 -19.72
CA ALA A 44 -9.52 13.04 -20.39
C ALA A 44 -9.44 14.50 -19.89
N LEU A 45 -10.59 15.15 -19.70
CA LEU A 45 -10.65 16.48 -19.10
C LEU A 45 -10.08 16.49 -17.68
N LEU A 46 -10.44 15.53 -16.84
CA LEU A 46 -9.93 15.46 -15.46
C LEU A 46 -8.42 15.32 -15.42
N HIS A 47 -7.83 14.52 -16.32
CA HIS A 47 -6.38 14.42 -16.48
C HIS A 47 -5.75 15.72 -16.97
N ALA A 48 -6.35 16.41 -17.95
CA ALA A 48 -5.81 17.67 -18.46
C ALA A 48 -5.81 18.81 -17.43
N PHE A 49 -6.63 18.72 -16.38
CA PHE A 49 -6.75 19.73 -15.32
C PHE A 49 -6.27 19.23 -13.95
N SER A 50 -5.49 18.13 -13.89
CA SER A 50 -4.92 17.60 -12.65
C SER A 50 -4.06 18.64 -11.92
N ASP A 51 -3.32 19.47 -12.66
CA ASP A 51 -2.41 20.49 -12.11
C ASP A 51 -2.99 21.90 -12.20
N ALA A 52 -4.29 22.03 -12.50
CA ALA A 52 -4.95 23.31 -12.61
C ALA A 52 -5.06 24.03 -11.25
N PRO A 53 -5.14 25.38 -11.23
CA PRO A 53 -5.33 26.13 -10.00
C PRO A 53 -6.66 25.77 -9.31
N THR A 54 -6.72 25.93 -7.98
CA THR A 54 -7.86 25.54 -7.15
C THR A 54 -9.20 26.11 -7.63
N GLN A 55 -9.22 27.33 -8.17
CA GLN A 55 -10.45 27.94 -8.70
C GLN A 55 -11.00 27.17 -9.91
N ALA A 56 -10.13 26.75 -10.84
CA ALA A 56 -10.54 25.95 -11.99
C ALA A 56 -11.04 24.57 -11.53
N LYS A 57 -10.34 23.95 -10.57
CA LYS A 57 -10.77 22.67 -9.98
C LYS A 57 -12.15 22.74 -9.34
N LYS A 58 -12.46 23.82 -8.60
CA LYS A 58 -13.80 24.05 -8.01
C LYS A 58 -14.88 24.17 -9.09
N ALA A 59 -14.62 24.94 -10.14
CA ALA A 59 -15.57 25.11 -11.24
C ALA A 59 -15.84 23.79 -11.99
N ILE A 60 -14.82 22.96 -12.18
CA ILE A 60 -14.97 21.62 -12.78
C ILE A 60 -15.76 20.70 -11.84
N ALA A 61 -15.44 20.69 -10.54
CA ALA A 61 -16.13 19.87 -9.55
C ALA A 61 -17.64 20.18 -9.51
N GLU A 62 -18.02 21.46 -9.50
CA GLU A 62 -19.43 21.89 -9.58
C GLU A 62 -20.10 21.43 -10.88
N GLY A 63 -19.43 21.53 -12.03
CA GLY A 63 -20.00 21.19 -13.32
C GLY A 63 -20.12 19.67 -13.56
N ILE A 64 -19.26 18.86 -12.96
CA ILE A 64 -19.22 17.41 -13.17
C ILE A 64 -20.05 16.63 -12.15
N GLN A 65 -20.51 17.28 -11.07
CA GLN A 65 -21.19 16.63 -9.94
C GLN A 65 -22.37 15.75 -10.36
N SER A 66 -23.27 16.24 -11.21
CA SER A 66 -24.43 15.46 -11.68
C SER A 66 -24.03 14.23 -12.50
N SER A 67 -22.96 14.34 -13.28
CA SER A 67 -22.40 13.22 -14.06
C SER A 67 -21.78 12.19 -13.12
N ALA A 68 -21.07 12.64 -12.09
CA ALA A 68 -20.46 11.78 -11.08
C ALA A 68 -21.51 11.03 -10.25
N GLU A 69 -22.58 11.70 -9.82
CA GLU A 69 -23.72 11.07 -9.13
C GLU A 69 -24.41 10.02 -9.99
N THR A 70 -24.57 10.30 -11.29
CA THR A 70 -25.20 9.35 -12.22
C THR A 70 -24.29 8.16 -12.50
N ALA A 71 -22.99 8.39 -12.72
CA ALA A 71 -22.00 7.33 -12.89
C ALA A 71 -21.90 6.44 -11.64
N LEU A 72 -22.05 7.01 -10.43
CA LEU A 72 -22.03 6.26 -9.18
C LEU A 72 -23.22 5.31 -9.06
N ARG A 73 -24.42 5.76 -9.49
CA ARG A 73 -25.61 4.88 -9.56
C ARG A 73 -25.41 3.77 -10.59
N MET A 74 -24.88 4.10 -11.76
CA MET A 74 -24.58 3.11 -12.82
C MET A 74 -23.59 2.03 -12.35
N LEU A 75 -22.60 2.40 -11.52
CA LEU A 75 -21.65 1.43 -10.93
C LEU A 75 -22.34 0.36 -10.07
N CYS A 76 -23.46 0.70 -9.43
CA CYS A 76 -24.24 -0.23 -8.61
C CYS A 76 -25.16 -1.14 -9.43
N GLU A 77 -25.42 -0.81 -10.70
CA GLU A 77 -26.35 -1.53 -11.54
C GLU A 77 -25.64 -2.62 -12.37
N PRO A 78 -26.08 -3.89 -12.31
CA PRO A 78 -25.42 -5.00 -13.02
C PRO A 78 -25.49 -4.87 -14.55
N THR A 79 -26.42 -4.06 -15.07
CA THR A 79 -26.58 -3.75 -16.50
C THR A 79 -25.35 -3.05 -17.09
N PHE A 80 -24.56 -2.35 -16.28
CA PHE A 80 -23.37 -1.62 -16.71
C PHE A 80 -22.05 -2.35 -16.40
N ALA A 81 -22.09 -3.64 -16.06
CA ALA A 81 -20.89 -4.42 -15.76
C ALA A 81 -19.85 -4.42 -16.90
N SER A 82 -20.28 -4.38 -18.16
CA SER A 82 -19.37 -4.28 -19.31
C SER A 82 -18.65 -2.92 -19.42
N ALA A 83 -19.19 -1.88 -18.79
CA ALA A 83 -18.65 -0.53 -18.77
C ALA A 83 -18.06 -0.15 -17.40
N GLU A 84 -17.87 -1.14 -16.51
CA GLU A 84 -17.15 -0.99 -15.25
C GLU A 84 -15.77 -0.32 -15.42
N PRO A 85 -14.93 -0.66 -16.42
CA PRO A 85 -13.61 -0.02 -16.55
C PRO A 85 -13.72 1.48 -16.82
N GLU A 86 -14.60 1.94 -17.71
CA GLU A 86 -14.76 3.37 -17.98
C GLU A 86 -15.32 4.14 -16.78
N ILE A 87 -16.23 3.51 -16.01
CA ILE A 87 -16.77 4.10 -14.79
C ILE A 87 -15.69 4.23 -13.72
N THR A 88 -14.91 3.18 -13.49
CA THR A 88 -13.87 3.17 -12.45
C THR A 88 -12.67 4.04 -12.82
N ASP A 89 -12.28 4.10 -14.10
CA ASP A 89 -11.26 5.03 -14.60
C ASP A 89 -11.69 6.50 -14.43
N PHE A 90 -12.95 6.80 -14.72
CA PHE A 90 -13.53 8.12 -14.47
C PHE A 90 -13.44 8.52 -12.99
N PHE A 91 -13.83 7.61 -12.08
CA PHE A 91 -13.75 7.90 -10.65
C PHE A 91 -12.33 8.06 -10.14
N LEU A 92 -11.39 7.25 -10.64
CA LEU A 92 -9.98 7.41 -10.28
C LEU A 92 -9.43 8.76 -10.75
N ALA A 93 -9.74 9.17 -11.98
CA ALA A 93 -9.36 10.49 -12.48
C ALA A 93 -10.01 11.62 -11.67
N LEU A 94 -11.28 11.45 -11.29
CA LEU A 94 -12.04 12.42 -10.50
C LEU A 94 -11.45 12.60 -9.10
N PHE A 95 -11.13 11.51 -8.40
CA PHE A 95 -10.53 11.56 -7.08
C PHE A 95 -9.10 12.09 -7.15
N THR A 96 -8.31 11.69 -8.15
CA THR A 96 -6.94 12.19 -8.31
C THR A 96 -6.91 13.69 -8.54
N ALA A 97 -7.79 14.23 -9.40
CA ALA A 97 -7.77 15.63 -9.76
C ALA A 97 -8.48 16.53 -8.74
N LEU A 98 -9.63 16.09 -8.20
CA LEU A 98 -10.63 16.95 -7.56
C LEU A 98 -11.06 16.52 -6.15
N LEU A 99 -10.50 15.47 -5.55
CA LEU A 99 -10.96 14.94 -4.25
C LEU A 99 -11.22 16.02 -3.17
N PRO A 100 -10.33 17.02 -2.95
CA PRO A 100 -10.58 18.04 -1.93
C PRO A 100 -11.77 18.97 -2.24
N GLN A 101 -12.21 19.04 -3.50
CA GLN A 101 -13.34 19.86 -3.95
C GLN A 101 -14.68 19.12 -3.93
N LEU A 102 -14.69 17.79 -3.81
CA LEU A 102 -15.91 16.98 -3.87
C LEU A 102 -16.76 17.03 -2.59
N GLY A 103 -16.16 17.42 -1.46
CA GLY A 103 -16.87 17.49 -0.17
C GLY A 103 -17.51 16.14 0.22
N ASN A 104 -18.77 16.18 0.64
CA ASN A 104 -19.49 14.99 1.14
C ASN A 104 -19.70 13.90 0.08
N PHE A 105 -19.74 14.28 -1.21
CA PHE A 105 -19.91 13.31 -2.30
C PHE A 105 -18.79 12.26 -2.29
N ALA A 106 -17.54 12.66 -2.00
CA ALA A 106 -16.43 11.73 -1.97
C ALA A 106 -16.62 10.61 -0.94
N TYR A 107 -17.16 10.93 0.24
CA TYR A 107 -17.38 9.95 1.28
C TYR A 107 -18.50 8.96 0.92
N ASN A 108 -19.61 9.47 0.38
CA ASN A 108 -20.69 8.61 -0.12
C ASN A 108 -20.19 7.69 -1.24
N ALA A 109 -19.35 8.20 -2.14
CA ALA A 109 -18.74 7.41 -3.20
C ALA A 109 -17.79 6.33 -2.65
N ILE A 110 -17.00 6.63 -1.62
CA ILE A 110 -16.13 5.64 -0.97
C ILE A 110 -16.94 4.50 -0.35
N ASP A 111 -18.05 4.80 0.33
CA ASP A 111 -18.92 3.76 0.91
C ASP A 111 -19.49 2.85 -0.18
N VAL A 112 -19.91 3.43 -1.30
CA VAL A 112 -20.36 2.66 -2.48
C VAL A 112 -19.22 1.83 -3.07
N PHE A 113 -18.00 2.37 -3.18
CA PHE A 113 -16.84 1.62 -3.70
C PHE A 113 -16.49 0.43 -2.80
N LEU A 114 -16.53 0.62 -1.47
CA LEU A 114 -16.34 -0.46 -0.52
C LEU A 114 -17.37 -1.57 -0.70
N GLU A 115 -18.64 -1.21 -0.94
CA GLU A 115 -19.71 -2.18 -1.18
C GLU A 115 -19.55 -2.90 -2.53
N VAL A 116 -19.29 -2.17 -3.61
CA VAL A 116 -19.09 -2.73 -4.96
C VAL A 116 -17.88 -3.67 -4.99
N ALA A 117 -16.78 -3.28 -4.34
CA ALA A 117 -15.58 -4.11 -4.25
C ALA A 117 -15.81 -5.46 -3.53
N GLN A 118 -16.80 -5.54 -2.63
CA GLN A 118 -17.17 -6.79 -1.95
C GLN A 118 -17.99 -7.74 -2.83
N ARG A 119 -18.79 -7.23 -3.77
CA ARG A 119 -19.70 -8.03 -4.62
C ARG A 119 -18.95 -8.93 -5.61
N GLY A 120 -17.67 -8.66 -5.87
CA GLY A 120 -16.88 -9.36 -6.87
C GLY A 120 -17.11 -8.79 -8.26
N GLY A 121 -16.02 -8.45 -8.94
CA GLY A 121 -15.99 -7.77 -10.25
C GLY A 121 -14.67 -8.03 -10.97
N GLY A 122 -14.38 -7.34 -12.08
CA GLY A 122 -13.11 -7.49 -12.80
C GLY A 122 -11.89 -7.14 -11.94
N SER A 123 -10.71 -7.71 -12.23
CA SER A 123 -9.47 -7.35 -11.50
C SER A 123 -9.10 -5.87 -11.67
N LEU A 124 -9.27 -5.35 -12.89
CA LEU A 124 -8.99 -3.96 -13.24
C LEU A 124 -9.94 -2.99 -12.50
N GLY A 125 -11.25 -3.21 -12.56
CA GLY A 125 -12.21 -2.36 -11.84
C GLY A 125 -11.97 -2.36 -10.33
N LEU A 126 -11.67 -3.54 -9.76
CA LEU A 126 -11.32 -3.65 -8.35
C LEU A 126 -10.04 -2.86 -7.99
N GLU A 127 -9.00 -2.94 -8.82
CA GLU A 127 -7.76 -2.16 -8.62
C GLU A 127 -8.06 -0.65 -8.56
N ARG A 128 -8.84 -0.13 -9.51
CA ARG A 128 -9.23 1.29 -9.58
C ARG A 128 -10.05 1.73 -8.37
N LEU A 129 -10.99 0.89 -7.90
CA LEU A 129 -11.78 1.15 -6.70
C LEU A 129 -10.90 1.18 -5.44
N VAL A 130 -9.95 0.25 -5.32
CA VAL A 130 -8.98 0.20 -4.22
C VAL A 130 -8.12 1.48 -4.19
N GLU A 131 -7.65 1.95 -5.35
CA GLU A 131 -6.93 3.21 -5.46
C GLU A 131 -7.80 4.43 -5.09
N CYS A 132 -9.08 4.45 -5.46
CA CYS A 132 -10.01 5.52 -5.03
C CYS A 132 -10.20 5.54 -3.51
N VAL A 133 -10.39 4.36 -2.89
CA VAL A 133 -10.50 4.24 -1.43
C VAL A 133 -9.20 4.72 -0.77
N ARG A 134 -8.04 4.40 -1.34
CA ARG A 134 -6.73 4.86 -0.85
C ARG A 134 -6.65 6.38 -0.81
N LEU A 135 -6.99 7.05 -1.90
CA LEU A 135 -7.01 8.51 -1.97
C LEU A 135 -7.94 9.10 -0.88
N GLY A 136 -9.09 8.48 -0.66
CA GLY A 136 -10.02 8.84 0.42
C GLY A 136 -9.44 8.69 1.83
N VAL A 137 -8.69 7.60 2.07
CA VAL A 137 -7.99 7.37 3.34
C VAL A 137 -6.95 8.46 3.60
N GLU A 138 -6.15 8.80 2.59
CA GLU A 138 -5.04 9.77 2.68
C GLU A 138 -5.53 11.21 2.88
N ALA A 139 -6.64 11.59 2.23
CA ALA A 139 -7.23 12.92 2.33
C ALA A 139 -7.71 13.30 3.75
N GLY A 140 -7.74 12.35 4.69
CA GLY A 140 -7.85 12.67 6.11
C GLY A 140 -9.27 12.85 6.64
N GLY A 141 -10.31 12.71 5.82
CA GLY A 141 -11.71 12.84 6.21
C GLY A 141 -12.19 11.81 7.24
N GLY A 142 -13.10 12.20 8.13
CA GLY A 142 -13.63 11.37 9.22
C GLY A 142 -14.55 10.22 8.81
N ALA A 143 -14.98 10.17 7.54
CA ALA A 143 -15.92 9.16 7.07
C ALA A 143 -15.27 7.81 6.71
N VAL A 144 -13.96 7.78 6.39
CA VAL A 144 -13.33 6.51 6.00
C VAL A 144 -13.02 5.67 7.24
N LEU A 145 -13.82 4.62 7.45
CA LEU A 145 -13.72 3.72 8.60
C LEU A 145 -12.57 2.71 8.39
N PRO A 146 -11.47 2.78 9.18
CA PRO A 146 -10.33 1.87 9.03
C PRO A 146 -10.74 0.39 9.07
N ARG A 147 -11.66 0.02 9.96
CA ARG A 147 -12.20 -1.34 10.06
C ARG A 147 -12.83 -1.84 8.76
N ALA A 148 -13.65 -1.01 8.10
CA ALA A 148 -14.31 -1.40 6.85
C ALA A 148 -13.28 -1.64 5.74
N VAL A 149 -12.27 -0.77 5.65
CA VAL A 149 -11.17 -0.90 4.68
C VAL A 149 -10.32 -2.14 4.95
N LEU A 150 -9.95 -2.41 6.20
CA LEU A 150 -9.18 -3.60 6.57
C LEU A 150 -9.98 -4.89 6.33
N THR A 151 -11.28 -4.88 6.58
CA THR A 151 -12.17 -6.02 6.31
C THR A 151 -12.25 -6.30 4.80
N LEU A 152 -12.41 -5.24 3.99
CA LEU A 152 -12.38 -5.34 2.54
C LEU A 152 -11.06 -5.95 2.05
N LEU A 153 -9.93 -5.40 2.53
CA LEU A 153 -8.60 -5.87 2.17
C LEU A 153 -8.41 -7.36 2.50
N ALA A 154 -8.71 -7.74 3.74
CA ALA A 154 -8.48 -9.11 4.22
C ALA A 154 -9.40 -10.14 3.55
N ARG A 155 -10.68 -9.80 3.34
CA ARG A 155 -11.70 -10.76 2.87
C ARG A 155 -11.87 -10.81 1.36
N HIS A 156 -11.62 -9.71 0.65
CA HIS A 156 -12.00 -9.59 -0.76
C HIS A 156 -10.84 -9.23 -1.68
N VAL A 157 -9.91 -8.36 -1.27
CA VAL A 157 -8.86 -7.85 -2.16
C VAL A 157 -7.59 -8.69 -2.11
N LEU A 158 -6.98 -8.87 -0.93
CA LEU A 158 -5.73 -9.61 -0.77
C LEU A 158 -5.82 -11.08 -1.24
N PRO A 159 -6.92 -11.82 -1.06
CA PRO A 159 -7.05 -13.16 -1.64
C PRO A 159 -6.98 -13.20 -3.17
N ARG A 160 -7.30 -12.08 -3.83
CA ARG A 160 -7.29 -11.93 -5.29
C ARG A 160 -5.98 -11.31 -5.82
N ALA A 161 -5.19 -10.69 -4.92
CA ALA A 161 -3.87 -10.14 -5.18
C ALA A 161 -2.82 -11.26 -5.35
N THR A 162 -2.98 -12.05 -6.42
CA THR A 162 -2.07 -13.15 -6.79
C THR A 162 -0.94 -12.65 -7.69
N LEU A 163 0.07 -13.49 -7.92
CA LEU A 163 1.14 -13.22 -8.88
C LEU A 163 0.65 -12.91 -10.31
N ALA A 164 -0.55 -13.37 -10.66
CA ALA A 164 -1.18 -13.11 -11.95
C ALA A 164 -1.85 -11.72 -12.03
N ALA A 165 -1.96 -11.01 -10.91
CA ALA A 165 -2.57 -9.67 -10.81
C ALA A 165 -1.67 -8.72 -10.00
N PRO A 166 -0.45 -8.41 -10.49
CA PRO A 166 0.53 -7.61 -9.75
C PRO A 166 0.05 -6.19 -9.47
N ASP A 167 -0.71 -5.57 -10.36
CA ASP A 167 -1.19 -4.21 -10.18
C ASP A 167 -2.26 -4.12 -9.07
N LEU A 168 -3.17 -5.10 -9.02
CA LEU A 168 -4.10 -5.26 -7.90
C LEU A 168 -3.36 -5.50 -6.58
N ALA A 169 -2.30 -6.32 -6.59
CA ALA A 169 -1.49 -6.55 -5.39
C ALA A 169 -0.84 -5.26 -4.89
N ARG A 170 -0.21 -4.50 -5.78
CA ARG A 170 0.37 -3.19 -5.46
C ARG A 170 -0.66 -2.22 -4.93
N ALA A 171 -1.81 -2.09 -5.60
CA ALA A 171 -2.91 -1.24 -5.12
C ALA A 171 -3.39 -1.65 -3.72
N ALA A 172 -3.56 -2.95 -3.47
CA ALA A 172 -3.98 -3.48 -2.17
C ALA A 172 -2.99 -3.14 -1.06
N TYR A 173 -1.69 -3.34 -1.29
CA TYR A 173 -0.66 -3.03 -0.30
C TYR A 173 -0.43 -1.53 -0.13
N ARG A 174 -0.60 -0.70 -1.17
CA ARG A 174 -0.60 0.76 -1.03
C ARG A 174 -1.78 1.23 -0.18
N LEU A 175 -2.96 0.65 -0.37
CA LEU A 175 -4.12 0.94 0.48
C LEU A 175 -3.86 0.51 1.94
N LEU A 176 -3.33 -0.69 2.15
CA LEU A 176 -2.97 -1.18 3.49
C LEU A 176 -1.97 -0.24 4.17
N ALA A 177 -0.89 0.13 3.47
CA ALA A 177 0.10 1.10 3.95
C ALA A 177 -0.55 2.45 4.29
N SER A 178 -1.43 2.96 3.42
CA SER A 178 -2.12 4.23 3.63
C SER A 178 -3.01 4.22 4.87
N VAL A 179 -3.74 3.14 5.12
CA VAL A 179 -4.54 3.00 6.35
C VAL A 179 -3.64 2.98 7.58
N LEU A 180 -2.56 2.20 7.56
CA LEU A 180 -1.63 2.12 8.68
C LEU A 180 -0.96 3.48 8.96
N ILE A 181 -0.49 4.17 7.92
CA ILE A 181 0.28 5.42 8.03
C ILE A 181 -0.62 6.62 8.37
N HIS A 182 -1.74 6.79 7.65
CA HIS A 182 -2.61 7.97 7.81
C HIS A 182 -3.60 7.81 8.95
N ARG A 183 -3.95 6.58 9.32
CA ARG A 183 -4.88 6.27 10.41
C ARG A 183 -4.19 5.58 11.58
N TRP A 184 -2.89 5.74 11.76
CA TRP A 184 -2.13 5.11 12.86
C TRP A 184 -2.74 5.34 14.26
N ARG A 185 -3.36 6.51 14.50
CA ARG A 185 -4.05 6.85 15.76
C ARG A 185 -5.26 5.98 16.06
N TYR A 186 -5.85 5.33 15.06
CA TYR A 186 -6.90 4.35 15.24
C TYR A 186 -6.38 3.14 16.02
N PHE A 187 -5.21 2.63 15.66
CA PHE A 187 -4.58 1.46 16.30
C PHE A 187 -3.92 1.79 17.63
N PHE A 188 -3.49 3.04 17.82
CA PHE A 188 -2.86 3.50 19.06
C PHE A 188 -3.62 4.70 19.66
N PRO A 189 -4.86 4.50 20.13
CA PRO A 189 -5.67 5.56 20.71
C PRO A 189 -5.16 5.95 22.10
N ASN A 190 -5.33 7.22 22.49
CA ASN A 190 -4.95 7.72 23.83
C ASN A 190 -5.92 7.24 24.93
N LYS A 191 -7.18 6.96 24.57
CA LYS A 191 -8.23 6.46 25.46
C LYS A 191 -9.11 5.51 24.65
N CYS A 192 -9.32 4.30 25.15
CA CYS A 192 -10.13 3.28 24.50
C CYS A 192 -10.61 2.28 25.54
N GLU A 193 -11.84 1.79 25.39
CA GLU A 193 -12.34 0.63 26.13
C GLU A 193 -11.49 -0.61 25.81
N GLU A 194 -11.30 -1.50 26.77
CA GLU A 194 -10.42 -2.68 26.62
C GLU A 194 -10.84 -3.59 25.46
N SER A 195 -12.15 -3.82 25.30
CA SER A 195 -12.69 -4.66 24.22
C SER A 195 -12.41 -4.09 22.82
N GLU A 196 -12.59 -2.77 22.65
CA GLU A 196 -12.25 -2.11 21.39
C GLU A 196 -10.74 -2.09 21.15
N SER A 197 -9.94 -1.92 22.20
CA SER A 197 -8.48 -1.95 22.11
C SER A 197 -7.99 -3.31 21.61
N ASN A 198 -8.56 -4.40 22.11
CA ASN A 198 -8.22 -5.76 21.68
C ASN A 198 -8.59 -5.98 20.20
N ALA A 199 -9.81 -5.61 19.80
CA ALA A 199 -10.23 -5.76 18.41
C ALA A 199 -9.33 -4.98 17.43
N ARG A 200 -8.93 -3.75 17.80
CA ARG A 200 -8.02 -2.94 16.97
C ARG A 200 -6.59 -3.51 16.95
N THR A 201 -6.16 -4.14 18.03
CA THR A 201 -4.87 -4.85 18.08
C THR A 201 -4.87 -6.07 17.17
N ASP A 202 -5.97 -6.83 17.13
CA ASP A 202 -6.12 -7.97 16.21
C ASP A 202 -6.18 -7.54 14.75
N GLU A 203 -6.87 -6.42 14.46
CA GLU A 203 -6.86 -5.79 13.14
C GLU A 203 -5.43 -5.38 12.71
N LEU A 204 -4.67 -4.78 13.64
CA LEU A 204 -3.26 -4.43 13.39
C LEU A 204 -2.39 -5.68 13.18
N ARG A 205 -2.59 -6.73 13.97
CA ARG A 205 -1.90 -8.03 13.81
C ARG A 205 -2.13 -8.60 12.41
N GLY A 206 -3.38 -8.64 11.96
CA GLY A 206 -3.74 -9.09 10.61
C GLY A 206 -3.09 -8.26 9.50
N ALA A 207 -3.05 -6.93 9.68
CA ALA A 207 -2.38 -6.02 8.75
C ALA A 207 -0.86 -6.24 8.71
N LEU A 208 -0.19 -6.37 9.85
CA LEU A 208 1.25 -6.65 9.94
C LEU A 208 1.59 -8.02 9.35
N SER A 209 0.79 -9.06 9.60
CA SER A 209 0.97 -10.36 8.95
C SER A 209 0.84 -10.26 7.42
N ALA A 210 -0.06 -9.41 6.91
CA ALA A 210 -0.17 -9.18 5.48
C ALA A 210 1.08 -8.48 4.91
N LEU A 211 1.61 -7.45 5.57
CA LEU A 211 2.87 -6.81 5.18
C LEU A 211 4.04 -7.81 5.18
N GLY A 212 4.14 -8.65 6.22
CA GLY A 212 5.18 -9.69 6.30
C GLY A 212 5.13 -10.68 5.14
N ARG A 213 3.92 -11.11 4.74
CA ARG A 213 3.73 -11.95 3.54
C ARG A 213 4.11 -11.22 2.25
N ALA A 214 3.87 -9.92 2.16
CA ALA A 214 4.22 -9.12 0.98
C ALA A 214 5.73 -9.05 0.75
N LEU A 215 6.54 -8.97 1.82
CA LEU A 215 8.00 -8.99 1.74
C LEU A 215 8.54 -10.29 1.12
N LEU A 216 7.76 -11.38 1.18
CA LEU A 216 8.13 -12.65 0.58
C LEU A 216 7.82 -12.74 -0.92
N GLN A 217 6.95 -11.87 -1.44
CA GLN A 217 6.55 -11.90 -2.86
C GLN A 217 7.69 -11.42 -3.78
N PRO A 218 7.85 -12.00 -4.97
CA PRO A 218 8.87 -11.62 -5.95
C PRO A 218 8.54 -10.29 -6.68
N ASP A 219 8.30 -9.22 -5.93
CA ASP A 219 8.03 -7.87 -6.45
C ASP A 219 8.82 -6.82 -5.66
N ILE A 220 9.76 -6.17 -6.35
CA ILE A 220 10.65 -5.14 -5.77
C ILE A 220 9.89 -3.90 -5.29
N GLU A 221 8.81 -3.53 -5.98
CA GLU A 221 8.00 -2.38 -5.62
C GLU A 221 7.24 -2.66 -4.32
N LEU A 222 6.72 -3.88 -4.17
CA LEU A 222 6.12 -4.32 -2.90
C LEU A 222 7.17 -4.36 -1.79
N LEU A 223 8.35 -4.93 -2.03
CA LEU A 223 9.41 -4.98 -1.01
C LEU A 223 9.75 -3.58 -0.49
N ARG A 224 10.02 -2.63 -1.39
CA ARG A 224 10.32 -1.23 -1.01
C ARG A 224 9.16 -0.55 -0.30
N LEU A 225 7.94 -0.67 -0.82
CA LEU A 225 6.74 -0.11 -0.20
C LEU A 225 6.55 -0.61 1.24
N ASN A 226 6.72 -1.92 1.47
CA ASN A 226 6.53 -2.51 2.78
C ASN A 226 7.64 -2.10 3.76
N ILE A 227 8.90 -2.01 3.32
CA ILE A 227 10.00 -1.50 4.14
C ILE A 227 9.77 -0.04 4.53
N ASP A 228 9.42 0.81 3.57
CA ASP A 228 9.12 2.24 3.81
C ASP A 228 7.91 2.43 4.75
N THR A 229 6.90 1.58 4.61
CA THR A 229 5.74 1.56 5.50
C THR A 229 6.16 1.28 6.95
N LEU A 230 7.00 0.25 7.17
CA LEU A 230 7.48 -0.10 8.51
C LEU A 230 8.32 1.03 9.11
N ASP A 231 9.22 1.63 8.33
CA ASP A 231 10.06 2.75 8.78
C ASP A 231 9.21 3.98 9.14
N THR A 232 8.25 4.33 8.29
CA THR A 232 7.31 5.43 8.53
C THR A 232 6.49 5.20 9.80
N LEU A 233 5.98 3.98 10.00
CA LEU A 233 5.24 3.62 11.22
C LEU A 233 6.14 3.69 12.46
N ASN A 234 7.39 3.20 12.36
CA ASN A 234 8.33 3.31 13.47
C ASN A 234 8.65 4.77 13.81
N THR A 235 8.82 5.62 12.80
CA THR A 235 9.03 7.06 13.00
C THR A 235 7.81 7.73 13.65
N LYS A 236 6.59 7.39 13.21
CA LYS A 236 5.35 8.01 13.71
C LYS A 236 4.93 7.53 15.10
N CYS A 237 4.97 6.22 15.36
CA CYS A 237 4.38 5.63 16.55
C CYS A 237 5.31 4.68 17.32
N LYS A 238 6.61 4.64 16.98
CA LYS A 238 7.60 3.76 17.59
C LYS A 238 7.17 2.31 17.54
N LEU A 239 6.67 1.88 16.38
CA LEU A 239 6.14 0.54 16.14
C LEU A 239 7.06 -0.56 16.67
N TYR A 240 8.37 -0.50 16.41
CA TYR A 240 9.30 -1.55 16.81
C TYR A 240 9.50 -1.63 18.33
N HIS A 241 9.14 -0.59 19.08
CA HIS A 241 9.19 -0.57 20.54
C HIS A 241 7.89 -1.09 21.18
N LYS A 242 6.82 -1.29 20.42
CA LYS A 242 5.55 -1.81 20.95
C LYS A 242 5.71 -3.27 21.32
N VAL A 243 5.22 -3.63 22.52
CA VAL A 243 5.34 -5.00 23.06
C VAL A 243 4.84 -6.04 22.06
N MET A 244 3.62 -5.85 21.52
CA MET A 244 3.04 -6.77 20.53
C MET A 244 3.97 -6.99 19.32
N PHE A 245 4.55 -5.92 18.75
CA PHE A 245 5.46 -6.06 17.62
C PHE A 245 6.74 -6.80 18.03
N ARG A 246 7.34 -6.45 19.18
CA ARG A 246 8.57 -7.07 19.69
C ARG A 246 8.42 -8.57 19.93
N THR A 247 7.27 -8.99 20.49
CA THR A 247 7.05 -10.38 20.89
C THR A 247 6.59 -11.26 19.73
N GLU A 248 5.84 -10.70 18.78
CA GLU A 248 5.17 -11.51 17.75
C GLU A 248 5.79 -11.36 16.35
N PHE A 249 6.36 -10.19 16.02
CA PHE A 249 6.71 -9.86 14.64
C PHE A 249 8.19 -9.55 14.42
N LEU A 250 8.87 -8.93 15.38
CA LEU A 250 10.23 -8.42 15.20
C LEU A 250 11.20 -9.48 14.68
N GLY A 251 11.18 -10.69 15.25
CA GLY A 251 12.02 -11.80 14.82
C GLY A 251 11.68 -12.31 13.40
N GLU A 252 10.41 -12.39 13.05
CA GLU A 252 9.97 -12.82 11.72
C GLU A 252 10.40 -11.81 10.63
N PHE A 253 10.16 -10.52 10.86
CA PHE A 253 10.55 -9.47 9.93
C PHE A 253 12.07 -9.37 9.77
N LEU A 254 12.84 -9.44 10.87
CA LEU A 254 14.30 -9.51 10.80
C LEU A 254 14.77 -10.72 9.97
N SER A 255 14.17 -11.89 10.19
CA SER A 255 14.52 -13.11 9.46
C SER A 255 14.26 -12.98 7.97
N VAL A 256 13.09 -12.46 7.57
CA VAL A 256 12.72 -12.27 6.16
C VAL A 256 13.68 -11.30 5.46
N LEU A 257 14.02 -10.18 6.11
CA LEU A 257 14.94 -9.20 5.54
C LEU A 257 16.37 -9.77 5.42
N LEU A 258 16.88 -10.44 6.46
CA LEU A 258 18.21 -11.05 6.42
C LEU A 258 18.30 -12.18 5.38
N LEU A 259 17.29 -13.05 5.28
CA LEU A 259 17.22 -14.06 4.22
C LEU A 259 17.25 -13.42 2.83
N GLY A 260 16.51 -12.33 2.64
CA GLY A 260 16.54 -11.58 1.39
C GLY A 260 17.91 -10.99 1.03
N LEU A 261 18.70 -10.60 2.04
CA LEU A 261 20.07 -10.13 1.83
C LEU A 261 21.05 -11.26 1.48
N ALA A 262 20.80 -12.48 1.97
CA ALA A 262 21.63 -13.65 1.67
C ALA A 262 21.34 -14.24 0.28
N GLU A 263 20.08 -14.39 -0.12
CA GLU A 263 19.70 -15.09 -1.36
C GLU A 263 20.06 -14.35 -2.66
N GLY A 264 20.33 -13.04 -2.58
CA GLY A 264 20.66 -12.21 -3.75
C GLY A 264 19.48 -12.02 -4.72
N GLY A 265 19.77 -11.84 -6.01
CA GLY A 265 18.74 -11.68 -7.05
C GLY A 265 18.01 -10.33 -6.97
N TRP A 266 16.69 -10.32 -7.23
CA TRP A 266 15.89 -9.10 -7.25
C TRP A 266 15.86 -8.37 -5.89
N ARG A 267 16.02 -9.11 -4.77
CA ARG A 267 16.08 -8.54 -3.42
C ARG A 267 17.36 -7.75 -3.16
N ALA A 268 18.44 -8.06 -3.88
CA ALA A 268 19.68 -7.29 -3.80
C ALA A 268 19.51 -5.84 -4.29
N LEU A 269 18.47 -5.54 -5.07
CA LEU A 269 18.16 -4.19 -5.52
C LEU A 269 17.61 -3.28 -4.42
N ALA A 270 17.15 -3.85 -3.29
CA ALA A 270 16.69 -3.12 -2.11
C ALA A 270 17.60 -3.37 -0.89
N ARG A 271 18.89 -3.66 -1.14
CA ARG A 271 19.85 -4.04 -0.09
C ARG A 271 20.03 -2.94 0.95
N ASP A 272 20.12 -1.69 0.52
CA ASP A 272 20.38 -0.55 1.40
C ASP A 272 19.16 -0.29 2.28
N GLU A 273 17.96 -0.30 1.70
CA GLU A 273 16.68 -0.14 2.39
C GLU A 273 16.46 -1.28 3.40
N ALA A 274 16.72 -2.52 2.99
CA ALA A 274 16.59 -3.69 3.86
C ALA A 274 17.61 -3.65 5.02
N THR A 275 18.85 -3.25 4.76
CA THR A 275 19.88 -3.19 5.82
C THR A 275 19.58 -2.06 6.81
N ALA A 276 19.10 -0.91 6.33
CA ALA A 276 18.62 0.17 7.19
C ALA A 276 17.44 -0.26 8.07
N ALA A 277 16.48 -1.01 7.51
CA ALA A 277 15.36 -1.56 8.27
C ALA A 277 15.81 -2.58 9.34
N VAL A 278 16.75 -3.48 8.99
CA VAL A 278 17.35 -4.42 9.96
C VAL A 278 18.05 -3.66 11.08
N HIS A 279 18.80 -2.61 10.78
CA HIS A 279 19.43 -1.76 11.79
C HIS A 279 18.39 -1.09 12.70
N ALA A 280 17.35 -0.48 12.13
CA ALA A 280 16.30 0.18 12.91
C ALA A 280 15.55 -0.79 13.83
N MET A 281 15.38 -2.05 13.42
CA MET A 281 14.80 -3.12 14.24
C MET A 281 15.77 -3.59 15.34
N ALA A 282 17.05 -3.77 15.02
CA ALA A 282 18.08 -4.15 15.98
C ALA A 282 18.34 -3.06 17.03
N LEU A 283 18.20 -1.79 16.65
CA LEU A 283 18.36 -0.61 17.51
C LEU A 283 17.41 -0.61 18.71
N VAL A 284 16.28 -1.32 18.63
CA VAL A 284 15.35 -1.48 19.76
C VAL A 284 16.04 -2.17 20.95
N ASP A 285 16.85 -3.18 20.67
CA ASP A 285 17.57 -3.95 21.68
C ASP A 285 18.73 -4.75 21.02
N PHE A 286 19.87 -4.09 20.85
CA PHE A 286 21.06 -4.73 20.25
C PHE A 286 21.58 -5.92 21.07
N ALA A 287 21.35 -5.93 22.39
CA ALA A 287 21.76 -7.04 23.23
C ALA A 287 20.91 -8.28 22.93
N ALA A 288 19.58 -8.14 22.86
CA ALA A 288 18.68 -9.22 22.47
C ALA A 288 18.91 -9.66 21.01
N PHE A 289 19.19 -8.71 20.10
CA PHE A 289 19.53 -9.03 18.72
C PHE A 289 20.73 -9.99 18.63
N ARG A 290 21.82 -9.69 19.35
CA ARG A 290 23.05 -10.50 19.32
C ARG A 290 22.95 -11.79 20.14
N ALA A 291 22.37 -11.72 21.34
CA ALA A 291 22.42 -12.83 22.29
C ALA A 291 21.29 -13.85 22.09
N ALA A 292 20.16 -13.46 21.49
CA ALA A 292 19.00 -14.33 21.33
C ALA A 292 18.61 -14.49 19.85
N PHE A 293 18.32 -13.40 19.15
CA PHE A 293 17.78 -13.48 17.79
C PHE A 293 18.81 -14.08 16.81
N LEU A 294 20.02 -13.54 16.73
CA LEU A 294 21.00 -13.96 15.72
C LEU A 294 21.42 -15.44 15.85
N PRO A 295 21.73 -15.98 17.05
CA PRO A 295 22.02 -17.40 17.21
C PRO A 295 20.84 -18.28 16.77
N HIS A 296 19.61 -17.90 17.12
CA HIS A 296 18.40 -18.62 16.71
C HIS A 296 18.18 -18.57 15.19
N PHE A 297 18.37 -17.40 14.58
CA PHE A 297 18.32 -17.22 13.13
C PHE A 297 19.32 -18.14 12.43
N LEU A 298 20.60 -18.11 12.83
CA LEU A 298 21.65 -18.95 12.24
C LEU A 298 21.35 -20.45 12.39
N ALA A 299 20.82 -20.89 13.53
CA ALA A 299 20.42 -22.28 13.75
C ALA A 299 19.24 -22.72 12.86
N SER A 300 18.38 -21.78 12.47
CA SER A 300 17.24 -22.04 11.56
C SER A 300 17.66 -22.18 10.09
N LEU A 301 18.87 -21.75 9.72
CA LEU A 301 19.34 -21.75 8.35
C LEU A 301 19.78 -23.16 7.92
N PRO A 302 19.23 -23.71 6.82
CA PRO A 302 19.73 -24.96 6.28
C PRO A 302 21.15 -24.79 5.72
N GLY A 303 21.93 -25.87 5.76
CA GLY A 303 23.25 -25.94 5.13
C GLY A 303 24.39 -25.26 5.89
N LEU A 304 24.20 -24.93 7.18
CA LEU A 304 25.26 -24.44 8.06
C LEU A 304 25.61 -25.49 9.13
N ALA A 305 26.86 -25.91 9.18
CA ALA A 305 27.38 -26.76 10.25
C ALA A 305 27.37 -26.02 11.61
N PRO A 306 27.20 -26.72 12.75
CA PRO A 306 27.13 -26.09 14.08
C PRO A 306 28.34 -25.22 14.42
N GLU A 307 29.54 -25.59 13.97
CA GLU A 307 30.77 -24.81 14.16
C GLU A 307 30.73 -23.45 13.44
N HIS A 308 30.22 -23.42 12.20
CA HIS A 308 30.04 -22.19 11.44
C HIS A 308 28.98 -21.29 12.08
N GLN A 309 27.91 -21.88 12.62
CA GLN A 309 26.90 -21.13 13.36
C GLN A 309 27.48 -20.44 14.60
N GLN A 310 28.34 -21.12 15.36
CA GLN A 310 29.00 -20.54 16.53
C GLN A 310 29.96 -19.40 16.17
N MET A 311 30.72 -19.54 15.08
CA MET A 311 31.62 -18.48 14.60
C MET A 311 30.83 -17.25 14.12
N LEU A 312 29.79 -17.47 13.30
CA LEU A 312 28.94 -16.39 12.78
C LEU A 312 28.13 -15.68 13.88
N ALA A 313 27.82 -16.38 14.97
CA ALA A 313 27.15 -15.80 16.13
C ALA A 313 28.03 -14.78 16.89
N GLN A 314 29.35 -14.75 16.65
CA GLN A 314 30.26 -13.74 17.21
C GLN A 314 30.15 -12.41 16.46
N PHE A 315 28.94 -11.86 16.41
CA PHE A 315 28.67 -10.61 15.71
C PHE A 315 29.23 -9.40 16.48
N PRO A 316 29.90 -8.44 15.81
CA PRO A 316 30.53 -7.30 16.47
C PRO A 316 29.54 -6.45 17.30
N PRO A 317 30.03 -5.80 18.37
CA PRO A 317 29.17 -5.01 19.27
C PRO A 317 28.77 -3.65 18.70
N ASP A 318 29.37 -3.21 17.58
CA ASP A 318 29.17 -1.89 16.97
C ASP A 318 27.69 -1.62 16.66
N THR A 319 27.25 -0.39 16.97
CA THR A 319 25.83 -0.01 16.90
C THR A 319 25.55 1.12 15.91
N ASP A 320 26.59 1.84 15.46
CA ASP A 320 26.42 2.89 14.46
C ASP A 320 26.01 2.28 13.12
N LEU A 321 25.14 3.00 12.40
CA LEU A 321 24.53 2.50 11.16
C LEU A 321 25.58 2.07 10.11
N PRO A 322 26.64 2.85 9.82
CA PRO A 322 27.63 2.45 8.82
C PRO A 322 28.34 1.13 9.17
N THR A 323 28.86 1.02 10.40
CA THR A 323 29.62 -0.17 10.82
C THR A 323 28.71 -1.39 10.95
N PHE A 324 27.52 -1.23 11.51
CA PHE A 324 26.53 -2.29 11.59
C PHE A 324 26.13 -2.82 10.19
N THR A 325 25.88 -1.91 9.24
CA THR A 325 25.55 -2.27 7.85
C THR A 325 26.68 -3.10 7.24
N GLN A 326 27.93 -2.67 7.39
CA GLN A 326 29.08 -3.41 6.88
C GLN A 326 29.19 -4.81 7.52
N ASN A 327 28.95 -4.92 8.83
CA ASN A 327 28.99 -6.18 9.56
C ASN A 327 27.87 -7.14 9.11
N ILE A 328 26.65 -6.65 8.89
CA ILE A 328 25.55 -7.47 8.32
C ILE A 328 25.90 -7.94 6.92
N GLN A 329 26.44 -7.07 6.07
CA GLN A 329 26.83 -7.44 4.72
C GLN A 329 27.91 -8.53 4.71
N ARG A 330 28.91 -8.42 5.59
CA ARG A 330 29.94 -9.45 5.79
C ARG A 330 29.31 -10.78 6.25
N LEU A 331 28.48 -10.73 7.29
CA LEU A 331 27.77 -11.90 7.80
C LEU A 331 26.97 -12.63 6.72
N MET A 332 26.21 -11.91 5.90
CA MET A 332 25.41 -12.51 4.82
C MET A 332 26.30 -13.15 3.74
N ASN A 333 27.42 -12.52 3.39
CA ASN A 333 28.39 -13.10 2.46
C ASN A 333 29.01 -14.39 3.03
N ASP A 334 29.40 -14.38 4.32
CA ASP A 334 29.99 -15.54 4.98
C ASP A 334 29.01 -16.71 5.04
N ILE A 335 27.73 -16.47 5.35
CA ILE A 335 26.66 -17.48 5.29
C ILE A 335 26.59 -18.13 3.91
N ASN A 336 26.61 -17.32 2.84
CA ASN A 336 26.55 -17.82 1.47
C ASN A 336 27.79 -18.64 1.11
N CYS A 337 28.98 -18.19 1.53
CA CYS A 337 30.22 -18.94 1.34
C CYS A 337 30.17 -20.30 2.04
N TYR A 338 29.78 -20.35 3.32
CA TYR A 338 29.69 -21.62 4.05
C TYR A 338 28.68 -22.58 3.43
N ARG A 339 27.51 -22.09 3.01
CA ARG A 339 26.51 -22.91 2.30
C ARG A 339 27.05 -23.46 0.98
N ALA A 340 27.76 -22.64 0.21
CA ALA A 340 28.39 -23.08 -1.04
C ALA A 340 29.44 -24.17 -0.77
N TYR A 341 30.31 -24.00 0.23
CA TYR A 341 31.28 -25.04 0.61
C TYR A 341 30.60 -26.34 1.05
N SER A 342 29.57 -26.26 1.90
CA SER A 342 28.82 -27.44 2.32
C SER A 342 28.11 -28.15 1.17
N SER A 343 27.68 -27.43 0.13
CA SER A 343 27.08 -28.03 -1.07
C SER A 343 28.09 -28.74 -1.99
N LEU A 344 29.36 -28.31 -1.94
CA LEU A 344 30.46 -28.87 -2.73
C LEU A 344 31.20 -30.00 -2.02
N ALA A 345 30.99 -30.17 -0.71
CA ALA A 345 31.61 -31.25 0.05
C ALA A 345 31.08 -32.62 -0.42
N PRO A 346 31.94 -33.57 -0.84
CA PRO A 346 31.50 -34.89 -1.26
C PRO A 346 30.81 -35.62 -0.11
N VAL A 347 29.73 -36.35 -0.42
CA VAL A 347 28.79 -37.04 0.50
C VAL A 347 29.47 -38.10 1.42
N GLY A 348 30.79 -38.27 1.37
CA GLY A 348 31.55 -39.31 2.06
C GLY A 348 32.26 -38.92 3.37
N MET A 349 32.08 -37.72 3.91
CA MET A 349 32.77 -37.26 5.13
C MET A 349 31.81 -36.79 6.25
N ALA A 350 30.56 -37.25 6.22
CA ALA A 350 29.63 -37.12 7.34
C ALA A 350 29.35 -38.51 7.90
N SER A 351 30.21 -38.97 8.80
CA SER A 351 30.00 -40.13 9.67
C SER A 351 30.01 -39.68 11.12
#